data_AF-A0A0G3XBR5-F1
#
_entry.id   AF-A0A0G3XBR5-F1
#
_cell.length_a   1.000
_cell.length_b   1.000
_cell.length_c   1.000
_cell.angle_alpha   90.00
_cell.angle_beta   90.00
_cell.angle_gamma   90.00
#
_symmetry.space_group_name_H-M   'P 1'
#
loop_
_entity.id
_entity.type
_entity.pdbx_description
1 polymer ?
#
loop_
_entity_poly.entity_id
_entity_poly.type
_entity_poly.pdbx_seq_one_letter_code
_entity_poly.pdbx_strand_id
1 'polypeptide(L)'
;MRKIVLAAAAAGAALTLAACSEGTQDAAGDAVEGAAADAEANADAMGEAVEGAATDAGAAVEGATEEAAAAADEAAAAAEAEVHGETEAEAQAD
;
A
#
# COMPACT_ATOMS: atom_id res chain seq x y z
N MET A 1 60.61 17.15 -28.87
CA MET A 1 59.23 17.07 -29.39
C MET A 1 58.40 15.94 -28.77
N ARG A 2 58.92 14.71 -28.61
CA ARG A 2 58.17 13.59 -28.00
C ARG A 2 57.71 13.79 -26.54
N LYS A 3 58.43 14.60 -25.75
CA LYS A 3 58.15 14.84 -24.32
C LYS A 3 56.95 15.75 -24.06
N ILE A 4 56.60 16.63 -25.01
CA ILE A 4 55.49 17.59 -24.87
C ILE A 4 54.16 16.91 -25.23
N VAL A 5 54.18 15.96 -26.17
CA VAL A 5 52.99 15.19 -26.57
C VAL A 5 52.47 14.32 -25.42
N LEU A 6 53.37 13.74 -24.62
CA LEU A 6 52.97 12.91 -23.46
C LEU A 6 52.37 13.73 -22.32
N ALA A 7 52.86 14.95 -22.09
CA ALA A 7 52.30 15.84 -21.07
C ALA A 7 50.89 16.34 -21.45
N ALA A 8 50.66 16.65 -22.73
CA ALA A 8 49.34 17.03 -23.23
C ALA A 8 48.33 15.87 -23.17
N ALA A 9 48.76 14.64 -23.47
CA ALA A 9 47.91 13.45 -23.38
C ALA A 9 47.53 13.13 -21.91
N ALA A 10 48.48 13.26 -20.97
CA ALA A 10 48.21 13.05 -19.55
C ALA A 10 47.25 14.12 -18.96
N ALA A 11 47.40 15.38 -19.39
CA ALA A 11 46.49 16.45 -18.98
C ALA A 11 45.07 16.26 -19.56
N GLY A 12 44.96 15.83 -20.82
CA GLY A 12 43.67 15.48 -21.44
C GLY A 12 42.98 14.31 -20.76
N ALA A 13 43.74 13.26 -20.40
CA ALA A 13 43.21 12.11 -19.67
C ALA A 13 42.73 12.46 -18.26
N ALA A 14 43.43 13.35 -17.55
CA ALA A 14 43.01 13.84 -16.24
C ALA A 14 41.73 14.68 -16.31
N LEU A 15 41.59 15.54 -17.33
CA LEU A 15 40.38 16.34 -17.57
C LEU A 15 39.17 15.46 -17.94
N THR A 16 39.36 14.39 -18.73
CA THR A 16 38.29 13.44 -19.03
C THR A 16 37.90 12.60 -17.81
N LEU A 17 38.85 12.27 -16.92
CA LEU A 17 38.55 11.53 -15.69
C LEU A 17 37.76 12.39 -14.69
N ALA A 18 38.06 13.70 -14.61
CA ALA A 18 37.30 14.65 -13.81
C ALA A 18 35.87 14.84 -14.33
N ALA A 19 35.68 14.93 -15.65
CA ALA A 19 34.35 15.00 -16.27
C ALA A 19 33.54 13.70 -16.10
N CYS A 20 34.20 12.53 -16.14
CA CYS A 20 33.55 11.26 -15.79
C CYS A 20 33.20 11.18 -14.29
N SER A 21 33.94 11.83 -13.41
CA SER A 21 33.63 11.88 -11.97
C SER A 21 32.41 12.76 -11.66
N GLU A 22 32.30 13.92 -12.32
CA GLU A 22 31.18 14.85 -12.13
C GLU A 22 29.88 14.28 -12.73
N GLY A 23 29.93 13.71 -13.93
CA GLY A 23 28.78 13.01 -14.51
C GLY A 23 28.37 11.74 -13.76
N THR A 24 29.31 11.05 -13.09
CA THR A 24 28.98 9.92 -12.20
C THR A 24 28.31 10.42 -10.91
N GLN A 25 28.74 11.57 -10.38
CA GLN A 25 28.13 12.17 -9.19
C GLN A 25 26.71 12.66 -9.46
N ASP A 26 26.48 13.33 -10.60
CA ASP A 26 25.14 13.74 -11.03
C ASP A 26 24.24 12.51 -11.25
N ALA A 27 24.71 11.49 -11.98
CA ALA A 27 23.94 10.27 -12.18
C ALA A 27 23.65 9.52 -10.87
N ALA A 28 24.57 9.57 -9.90
CA ALA A 28 24.34 9.02 -8.57
C ALA A 28 23.33 9.85 -7.76
N GLY A 29 23.36 11.18 -7.89
CA GLY A 29 22.36 12.09 -7.34
C GLY A 29 20.97 11.78 -7.89
N ASP A 30 20.83 11.75 -9.22
CA ASP A 30 19.59 11.43 -9.92
C ASP A 30 19.08 10.01 -9.56
N ALA A 31 19.98 9.03 -9.40
CA ALA A 31 19.60 7.69 -8.99
C ALA A 31 19.10 7.64 -7.54
N VAL A 32 19.70 8.42 -6.63
CA VAL A 32 19.23 8.52 -5.25
C VAL A 32 17.89 9.24 -5.18
N GLU A 33 17.72 10.31 -5.95
CA GLU A 33 16.48 11.09 -5.99
C GLU A 33 15.35 10.29 -6.66
N GLY A 34 15.66 9.54 -7.72
CA GLY A 34 14.76 8.57 -8.34
C GLY A 34 14.40 7.43 -7.40
N ALA A 35 15.36 6.86 -6.67
CA ALA A 35 15.07 5.81 -5.68
C ALA A 35 14.22 6.33 -4.51
N ALA A 36 14.41 7.59 -4.11
CA ALA A 36 13.56 8.23 -3.10
C ALA A 36 12.13 8.45 -3.63
N ALA A 37 11.98 8.94 -4.86
CA ALA A 37 10.68 9.11 -5.50
C ALA A 37 9.95 7.77 -5.69
N ASP A 38 10.66 6.71 -6.10
CA ASP A 38 10.10 5.36 -6.22
C ASP A 38 9.68 4.80 -4.85
N ALA A 39 10.46 5.07 -3.80
CA ALA A 39 10.10 4.65 -2.45
C ALA A 39 8.84 5.38 -1.94
N GLU A 40 8.72 6.68 -2.20
CA GLU A 40 7.54 7.49 -1.85
C GLU A 40 6.30 7.00 -2.61
N ALA A 41 6.40 6.83 -3.93
CA ALA A 41 5.30 6.32 -4.75
C ALA A 41 4.83 4.91 -4.32
N ASN A 42 5.76 4.02 -3.96
CA ASN A 42 5.40 2.69 -3.45
C ASN A 42 4.80 2.75 -2.04
N ALA A 43 5.29 3.65 -1.19
CA ALA A 43 4.72 3.85 0.15
C ALA A 43 3.28 4.37 0.07
N ASP A 44 3.02 5.34 -0.81
CA ASP A 44 1.67 5.86 -1.06
C ASP A 44 0.76 4.78 -1.63
N ALA A 45 1.21 4.04 -2.65
CA ALA A 45 0.43 2.93 -3.21
C ALA A 45 0.13 1.82 -2.19
N MET A 46 1.08 1.51 -1.30
CA MET A 46 0.81 0.60 -0.18
C MET A 46 -0.17 1.19 0.83
N GLY A 47 -0.07 2.49 1.13
CA GLY A 47 -1.01 3.20 2.00
C GLY A 47 -2.44 3.11 1.49
N GLU A 48 -2.66 3.44 0.21
CA GLU A 48 -3.98 3.35 -0.42
C GLU A 48 -4.49 1.90 -0.45
N ALA A 49 -3.64 0.92 -0.75
CA ALA A 49 -4.02 -0.49 -0.75
C ALA A 49 -4.43 -0.99 0.65
N VAL A 50 -3.72 -0.55 1.69
CA VAL A 50 -4.05 -0.88 3.08
C VAL A 50 -5.35 -0.21 3.51
N GLU A 51 -5.57 1.06 3.15
CA GLU A 51 -6.82 1.77 3.43
C GLU A 51 -8.01 1.08 2.76
N GLY A 52 -7.89 0.74 1.48
CA GLY A 52 -8.93 -0.02 0.76
C GLY A 52 -9.22 -1.38 1.40
N ALA A 53 -8.18 -2.14 1.75
CA ALA A 53 -8.35 -3.42 2.44
C ALA A 53 -9.00 -3.27 3.82
N ALA A 54 -8.70 -2.19 4.55
CA ALA A 54 -9.31 -1.91 5.84
C ALA A 54 -10.79 -1.53 5.70
N THR A 55 -11.15 -0.73 4.68
CA THR A 55 -12.55 -0.42 4.35
C THR A 55 -13.34 -1.67 4.00
N ASP A 56 -12.81 -2.52 3.13
CA ASP A 56 -13.47 -3.78 2.73
C ASP A 56 -13.64 -4.73 3.92
N ALA A 57 -12.61 -4.86 4.76
CA ALA A 57 -12.70 -5.66 5.98
C ALA A 57 -13.74 -5.09 6.97
N GLY A 58 -13.84 -3.77 7.10
CA GLY A 58 -14.85 -3.11 7.92
C GLY A 58 -16.27 -3.43 7.44
N ALA A 59 -16.52 -3.29 6.14
CA ALA A 59 -17.81 -3.61 5.53
C ALA A 59 -18.18 -5.10 5.69
N ALA A 60 -17.21 -6.01 5.54
CA ALA A 60 -17.44 -7.44 5.76
C ALA A 60 -17.80 -7.76 7.22
N VAL A 61 -17.17 -7.10 8.19
CA VAL A 61 -17.50 -7.25 9.62
C VAL A 61 -18.87 -6.68 9.95
N GLU A 62 -19.24 -5.53 9.37
CA GLU A 62 -20.55 -4.93 9.55
C GLU A 62 -21.66 -5.86 9.02
N GLY A 63 -21.52 -6.36 7.78
CA GLY A 63 -22.43 -7.36 7.23
C GLY A 63 -22.56 -8.59 8.15
N ALA A 64 -21.43 -9.21 8.50
CA ALA A 64 -21.43 -10.38 9.39
C ALA A 64 -22.12 -10.13 10.74
N THR A 65 -22.04 -8.90 11.26
CA THR A 65 -22.72 -8.49 12.50
C THR A 65 -24.21 -8.32 12.28
N GLU A 66 -24.65 -7.71 11.18
CA GLU A 66 -26.07 -7.61 10.81
C GLU A 66 -26.70 -9.00 10.61
N GLU A 67 -26.01 -9.91 9.94
CA GLU A 67 -26.50 -11.29 9.74
C GLU A 67 -26.55 -12.07 11.05
N ALA A 68 -25.56 -11.88 11.94
CA ALA A 68 -25.59 -12.48 13.26
C ALA A 68 -26.72 -11.93 14.14
N ALA A 69 -27.02 -10.62 14.04
CA ALA A 69 -28.14 -10.01 14.72
C ALA A 69 -29.48 -10.55 14.20
N ALA A 70 -29.66 -10.64 12.87
CA ALA A 70 -30.86 -11.22 12.27
C ALA A 70 -31.06 -12.69 12.70
N ALA A 71 -30.00 -13.50 12.70
CA ALA A 71 -30.06 -14.88 13.17
C ALA A 71 -30.40 -14.99 14.67
N ALA A 72 -29.92 -14.04 15.48
CA ALA A 72 -30.26 -13.98 16.90
C ALA A 72 -31.73 -13.60 17.12
N ASP A 73 -32.26 -12.65 16.36
CA ASP A 73 -33.67 -12.25 16.40
C ASP A 73 -34.58 -13.41 15.95
N GLU A 74 -34.23 -14.13 14.88
CA GLU A 74 -34.95 -15.35 14.46
C GLU A 74 -34.93 -16.42 15.56
N ALA A 75 -33.78 -16.67 16.19
CA ALA A 75 -33.67 -17.64 17.28
C ALA A 75 -34.49 -17.22 18.52
N ALA A 76 -34.59 -15.92 18.80
CA ALA A 76 -35.42 -15.40 19.87
C ALA A 76 -36.91 -15.59 19.58
N ALA A 77 -37.36 -15.24 18.37
CA ALA A 77 -38.74 -15.47 17.93
C ALA A 77 -39.12 -16.96 17.97
N ALA A 78 -38.22 -17.85 17.55
CA ALA A 78 -38.39 -19.30 17.65
C ALA A 78 -38.62 -19.76 19.10
N ALA A 79 -37.80 -19.26 20.02
CA ALA A 79 -37.89 -19.60 21.43
C ALA A 79 -39.17 -19.06 22.08
N GLU A 80 -39.58 -17.82 21.76
CA GLU A 80 -40.83 -17.25 22.24
C GLU A 80 -42.04 -18.03 21.72
N ALA A 81 -42.08 -18.35 20.42
CA ALA A 81 -43.13 -19.16 19.83
C ALA A 81 -43.29 -20.53 20.52
N GLU A 82 -42.17 -21.20 20.87
CA GLU A 82 -42.20 -22.45 21.62
C GLU A 82 -42.75 -22.27 23.05
N VAL A 83 -42.32 -21.22 23.77
CA VAL A 83 -42.73 -20.96 25.15
C VAL A 83 -44.20 -20.52 25.24
N HIS A 84 -44.65 -19.73 24.27
CA HIS A 84 -45.99 -19.13 24.24
C HIS A 84 -47.02 -19.96 23.46
N GLY A 85 -46.57 -20.96 22.71
CA GLY A 85 -47.44 -21.87 21.95
C GLY A 85 -48.12 -21.17 20.77
N GLU A 86 -47.42 -20.23 20.14
CA GLU A 86 -47.87 -19.46 18.98
C GLU A 86 -46.97 -19.71 17.77
N THR A 87 -47.25 -19.06 16.64
CA THR A 87 -46.40 -19.19 15.46
C THR A 87 -45.19 -18.27 15.55
N GLU A 88 -44.06 -18.67 14.95
CA GLU A 88 -42.84 -17.86 14.87
C GLU A 88 -43.08 -16.47 14.24
N ALA A 89 -44.02 -16.38 13.29
CA ALA A 89 -44.41 -15.13 12.67
C ALA A 89 -45.24 -14.21 13.58
N GLU A 90 -45.98 -14.77 14.54
CA GLU A 90 -46.67 -14.00 15.58
C GLU A 90 -45.65 -13.50 16.61
N ALA A 91 -44.75 -14.38 17.07
CA ALA A 91 -43.67 -14.01 18.00
C ALA A 91 -42.71 -12.95 17.41
N GLN A 92 -42.44 -12.99 16.10
CA GLN A 92 -41.60 -12.00 15.42
C GLN A 92 -42.30 -10.64 15.25
N ALA A 93 -43.62 -10.57 15.45
CA ALA A 93 -44.42 -9.36 15.26
C ALA A 93 -44.79 -8.62 16.56
N ASP A 94 -44.54 -9.22 17.73
CA ASP A 94 -44.80 -8.66 19.07
C ASP A 94 -43.70 -7.70 19.54
#